data_AF-A0A8K0KHL8-F1
#
_entry.id   AF-A0A8K0KHL8-F1
#
_cell.length_a   1.000
_cell.length_b   1.000
_cell.length_c   1.000
_cell.angle_alpha   90.00
_cell.angle_beta   90.00
_cell.angle_gamma   90.00
#
_symmetry.space_group_name_H-M   'P 1'
#
loop_
_entity.id
_entity.type
_entity.pdbx_description
1 polymer ?
#
loop_
_entity_poly.entity_id
_entity_poly.type
_entity_poly.pdbx_seq_one_letter_code
_entity_poly.pdbx_strand_id
1 'polypeptide(L)'
;MRLNIHVSIDFRMFRLQPKRSNASHVFLRHVTPAISGRYSCEVSADAPSFHTALVSGDMDVVELPKTRPSIAGVKPRYRVGETISGNCSSPPSRPPANLTWLLNNKEAEPQFVTHYPHMIADSDSREPEENRRMSSRVGIQFVVGPQHFSRSPGKLKIRCTASIHGLYWQSTEKSVEEEKPKGPQAPEATRPSFYEGHFDGVVVEQEIMVVPAGTKVFQGA
;
A
#
# COMPACT_ATOMS: atom_id res chain seq x y z
N MET A 1 3.31 -14.50 56.81
CA MET A 1 2.60 -13.63 55.86
C MET A 1 2.24 -14.48 54.65
N ARG A 2 0.94 -14.73 54.41
CA ARG A 2 0.48 -15.42 53.19
C ARG A 2 -0.05 -14.35 52.23
N LEU A 3 0.33 -14.44 50.97
CA LEU A 3 -0.14 -13.58 49.88
C LEU A 3 -1.08 -14.40 49.02
N ASN A 4 -2.34 -13.98 48.95
CA ASN A 4 -3.33 -14.62 48.09
C ASN A 4 -3.44 -13.81 46.80
N ILE A 5 -3.14 -14.44 45.67
CA ILE A 5 -3.24 -13.82 44.34
C ILE A 5 -4.53 -14.31 43.70
N HIS A 6 -5.48 -13.40 43.49
CA HIS A 6 -6.75 -13.69 42.83
C HIS A 6 -6.80 -12.96 41.49
N VAL A 7 -6.98 -13.72 40.41
CA VAL A 7 -7.16 -13.15 39.07
C VAL A 7 -8.66 -13.23 38.77
N SER A 8 -9.35 -12.11 38.95
CA SER A 8 -10.78 -12.02 38.65
C SER A 8 -10.95 -11.85 37.14
N ILE A 9 -11.53 -12.86 36.49
CA ILE A 9 -11.81 -12.84 35.05
C ILE A 9 -13.22 -13.39 34.85
N ASP A 10 -14.07 -12.70 34.10
CA ASP A 10 -15.43 -13.16 33.82
C ASP A 10 -15.40 -14.45 32.97
N PHE A 11 -15.93 -15.54 33.54
CA PHE A 11 -15.44 -16.90 33.32
C PHE A 11 -16.09 -17.67 32.16
N ARG A 12 -16.62 -17.02 31.12
CA ARG A 12 -17.45 -17.75 30.15
C ARG A 12 -16.77 -18.34 28.91
N MET A 13 -15.57 -17.95 28.46
CA MET A 13 -15.07 -18.42 27.14
C MET A 13 -13.57 -18.80 26.98
N PHE A 14 -12.77 -18.93 28.05
CA PHE A 14 -11.35 -19.35 27.94
C PHE A 14 -10.92 -20.34 29.05
N ARG A 15 -9.77 -21.01 28.88
CA ARG A 15 -9.20 -21.93 29.89
C ARG A 15 -7.87 -21.42 30.45
N LEU A 16 -7.85 -21.06 31.73
CA LEU A 16 -6.62 -20.84 32.49
C LEU A 16 -5.79 -22.14 32.57
N GLN A 17 -4.46 -22.03 32.49
CA GLN A 17 -3.52 -23.14 32.69
C GLN A 17 -2.72 -22.94 33.98
N PRO A 18 -3.22 -23.41 35.14
CA PRO A 18 -2.59 -23.15 36.45
C PRO A 18 -1.16 -23.66 36.52
N LYS A 19 -0.88 -24.84 35.95
CA LYS A 19 0.45 -25.46 35.93
C LYS A 19 1.50 -24.65 35.15
N ARG A 20 1.08 -23.73 34.28
CA ARG A 20 1.95 -22.86 33.47
C ARG A 20 1.87 -21.39 33.88
N SER A 21 0.99 -21.07 34.81
CA SER A 21 0.81 -19.73 35.34
C SER A 21 1.57 -19.61 36.66
N ASN A 22 1.97 -18.40 37.02
CA ASN A 22 2.64 -18.11 38.27
C ASN A 22 2.15 -16.75 38.83
N ALA A 23 2.83 -16.24 39.86
CA ALA A 23 2.46 -14.98 40.51
C ALA A 23 2.49 -13.72 39.59
N SER A 24 3.16 -13.80 38.44
CA SER A 24 3.38 -12.66 37.52
C SER A 24 2.85 -12.90 36.11
N HIS A 25 2.63 -14.15 35.71
CA HIS A 25 2.25 -14.52 34.36
C HIS A 25 1.06 -15.47 34.37
N VAL A 26 0.05 -15.17 33.55
CA VAL A 26 -1.16 -15.96 33.39
C VAL A 26 -1.16 -16.59 32.00
N PHE A 27 -1.25 -17.92 31.92
CA PHE A 27 -1.30 -18.63 30.64
C PHE A 27 -2.75 -19.02 30.30
N LEU A 28 -3.29 -18.43 29.23
CA LEU A 28 -4.66 -18.66 28.76
C LEU A 28 -4.65 -19.57 27.51
N ARG A 29 -5.68 -20.42 27.38
CA ARG A 29 -5.95 -21.24 26.19
C ARG A 29 -7.36 -21.00 25.68
N HIS A 30 -7.54 -21.23 24.37
CA HIS A 30 -8.79 -20.98 23.65
C HIS A 30 -9.24 -19.52 23.81
N VAL A 31 -8.30 -18.59 23.57
CA VAL A 31 -8.56 -17.16 23.58
C VAL A 31 -9.35 -16.79 22.33
N THR A 32 -10.51 -16.17 22.53
CA THR A 32 -11.40 -15.68 21.47
C THR A 32 -11.59 -14.16 21.59
N PRO A 33 -12.01 -13.46 20.52
CA PRO A 33 -12.32 -12.01 20.56
C PRO A 33 -13.16 -11.57 21.76
N ALA A 34 -14.13 -12.39 22.14
CA ALA A 34 -15.07 -12.13 23.23
C ALA A 34 -14.46 -12.04 24.64
N ILE A 35 -13.19 -12.46 24.82
CA ILE A 35 -12.52 -12.35 26.12
C ILE A 35 -11.76 -11.03 26.27
N SER A 36 -11.81 -10.16 25.26
CA SER A 36 -11.22 -8.82 25.35
C SER A 36 -11.92 -8.02 26.45
N GLY A 37 -11.16 -7.24 27.21
CA GLY A 37 -11.69 -6.49 28.34
C GLY A 37 -10.64 -6.17 29.37
N ARG A 38 -11.09 -5.71 30.54
CA ARG A 38 -10.22 -5.28 31.64
C ARG A 38 -9.93 -6.44 32.59
N TYR A 39 -8.66 -6.77 32.73
CA TYR A 39 -8.15 -7.81 33.60
C TYR A 39 -7.55 -7.17 34.84
N SER A 40 -7.78 -7.75 36.01
CA SER A 40 -7.20 -7.26 37.26
C SER A 40 -6.50 -8.36 38.04
N CYS A 41 -5.32 -8.04 38.56
CA CYS A 41 -4.58 -8.85 39.50
C CYS A 41 -4.79 -8.27 40.90
N GLU A 42 -5.34 -9.08 41.80
CA GLU A 42 -5.54 -8.74 43.20
C GLU A 42 -4.53 -9.50 44.07
N VAL A 43 -3.88 -8.79 44.99
CA VAL A 43 -2.96 -9.34 45.98
C VAL A 43 -3.42 -8.91 47.36
N SER A 44 -3.76 -9.88 48.21
CA SER A 44 -4.19 -9.61 49.59
C SER A 44 -3.25 -10.24 50.62
N ALA A 45 -3.03 -9.50 51.72
CA ALA A 45 -2.26 -9.95 52.88
C ALA A 45 -3.20 -10.34 54.02
N ASP A 46 -2.96 -11.52 54.61
CA ASP A 46 -3.72 -11.98 55.79
C ASP A 46 -3.44 -11.13 57.05
N ALA A 47 -4.12 -11.46 58.16
CA ALA A 47 -3.92 -10.85 59.46
C ALA A 47 -2.43 -10.69 59.83
N PRO A 48 -2.04 -9.57 60.50
CA PRO A 48 -2.90 -8.52 61.05
C PRO A 48 -3.20 -7.35 60.10
N SER A 49 -2.56 -7.28 58.92
CA SER A 49 -2.58 -6.07 58.10
C SER A 49 -3.78 -5.95 57.15
N PHE A 50 -4.36 -7.06 56.69
CA PHE A 50 -5.53 -7.09 55.79
C PHE A 50 -5.46 -6.17 54.56
N HIS A 51 -4.26 -5.83 54.08
CA HIS A 51 -4.09 -4.95 52.93
C HIS A 51 -4.36 -5.70 51.63
N THR A 52 -5.10 -5.07 50.72
CA THR A 52 -5.35 -5.56 49.36
C THR A 52 -4.84 -4.53 48.35
N ALA A 53 -4.02 -4.97 47.41
CA ALA A 53 -3.57 -4.19 46.26
C ALA A 53 -4.20 -4.76 44.99
N LEU A 54 -4.68 -3.87 44.12
CA LEU A 54 -5.27 -4.23 42.83
C LEU A 54 -4.58 -3.45 41.72
N VAL A 55 -4.17 -4.15 40.68
CA VAL A 55 -3.68 -3.56 39.44
C VAL A 55 -4.51 -4.09 38.28
N SER A 56 -4.88 -3.22 37.34
CA SER A 56 -5.66 -3.58 36.16
C SER A 56 -4.92 -3.28 34.86
N GLY A 57 -5.24 -4.02 33.80
CA GLY A 57 -4.85 -3.71 32.44
C GLY A 57 -5.90 -4.19 31.44
N ASP A 58 -5.97 -3.52 30.30
CA ASP A 58 -6.88 -3.90 29.21
C ASP A 58 -6.19 -4.88 28.25
N MET A 59 -6.89 -5.95 27.91
CA MET A 59 -6.47 -6.94 26.93
C MET A 59 -7.43 -6.86 25.74
N ASP A 60 -6.89 -6.66 24.54
CA ASP A 60 -7.65 -6.79 23.29
C ASP A 60 -7.13 -7.95 22.47
N VAL A 61 -8.05 -8.82 22.07
CA VAL A 61 -7.77 -9.98 21.22
C VAL A 61 -8.02 -9.59 19.77
N VAL A 62 -6.92 -9.55 19.03
CA VAL A 62 -6.87 -9.07 17.65
C VAL A 62 -6.88 -10.23 16.67
N GLU A 63 -7.71 -10.13 15.64
CA GLU A 63 -7.64 -10.97 14.44
C GLU A 63 -7.04 -10.18 13.27
N LEU A 64 -5.85 -10.59 12.84
CA LEU A 64 -5.10 -9.90 11.79
C LEU A 64 -5.63 -10.20 10.37
N PRO A 65 -5.53 -9.24 9.43
CA PRO A 65 -5.83 -9.49 8.03
C PRO A 65 -4.96 -10.62 7.47
N LYS A 66 -5.57 -11.54 6.72
CA LYS A 66 -4.85 -12.67 6.11
C LYS A 66 -3.86 -12.25 5.01
N THR A 67 -4.07 -11.09 4.40
CA THR A 67 -3.24 -10.57 3.31
C THR A 67 -2.99 -9.07 3.49
N ARG A 68 -2.01 -8.54 2.75
CA ARG A 68 -1.72 -7.10 2.68
C ARG A 68 -2.88 -6.31 2.03
N PRO A 69 -3.00 -4.99 2.27
CA PRO A 69 -4.02 -4.17 1.62
C PRO A 69 -3.88 -4.18 0.10
N SER A 70 -4.97 -4.02 -0.63
CA SER A 70 -4.97 -3.98 -2.10
C SER A 70 -5.34 -2.59 -2.63
N ILE A 71 -4.70 -2.19 -3.74
CA ILE A 71 -4.97 -0.92 -4.43
C ILE A 71 -5.67 -1.20 -5.77
N ALA A 72 -6.87 -0.64 -5.93
CA ALA A 72 -7.68 -0.67 -7.16
C ALA A 72 -7.85 0.75 -7.75
N GLY A 73 -8.22 0.84 -9.03
CA GLY A 73 -8.52 2.11 -9.73
C GLY A 73 -7.32 2.88 -10.30
N VAL A 74 -6.13 2.73 -9.73
CA VAL A 74 -4.91 3.43 -10.20
C VAL A 74 -4.32 2.78 -11.46
N LYS A 75 -4.23 3.55 -12.56
CA LYS A 75 -3.59 3.16 -13.83
C LYS A 75 -2.05 3.19 -13.73
N PRO A 76 -1.31 2.47 -14.60
CA PRO A 76 0.15 2.51 -14.60
C PRO A 76 0.74 3.83 -15.13
N ARG A 77 -0.02 4.62 -15.90
CA ARG A 77 0.43 5.87 -16.52
C ARG A 77 -0.64 6.95 -16.45
N TYR A 78 -0.22 8.19 -16.25
CA TYR A 78 -1.09 9.37 -16.20
C TYR A 78 -0.40 10.58 -16.83
N ARG A 79 -1.21 11.48 -17.42
CA ARG A 79 -0.72 12.80 -17.87
C ARG A 79 -0.80 13.81 -16.74
N VAL A 80 0.08 14.81 -16.77
CA VAL A 80 -0.07 16.00 -15.91
C VAL A 80 -1.42 16.67 -16.20
N GLY A 81 -2.16 17.00 -15.15
CA GLY A 81 -3.53 17.51 -15.22
C GLY A 81 -4.61 16.44 -15.21
N GLU A 82 -4.27 15.15 -15.32
CA GLU A 82 -5.24 14.06 -15.18
C GLU A 82 -5.55 13.80 -13.70
N THR A 83 -6.78 13.36 -13.42
CA THR A 83 -7.21 12.98 -12.06
C THR A 83 -6.87 11.51 -11.80
N ILE A 84 -6.07 11.25 -10.76
CA ILE A 84 -5.94 9.91 -10.19
C ILE A 84 -7.13 9.67 -9.26
N SER A 85 -7.75 8.50 -9.39
CA SER A 85 -8.76 7.99 -8.45
C SER A 85 -8.46 6.54 -8.15
N GLY A 86 -8.43 6.18 -6.87
CA GLY A 86 -8.11 4.83 -6.44
C GLY A 86 -8.71 4.49 -5.09
N ASN A 87 -8.89 3.19 -4.86
CA ASN A 87 -9.36 2.67 -3.59
C ASN A 87 -8.33 1.73 -3.00
N CYS A 88 -8.03 1.92 -1.73
CA CYS A 88 -7.31 0.96 -0.92
C CYS A 88 -8.30 0.18 -0.06
N SER A 89 -8.17 -1.14 -0.01
CA SER A 89 -8.99 -2.00 0.84
C SER A 89 -8.11 -2.91 1.68
N SER A 90 -8.41 -3.04 2.98
CA SER A 90 -7.88 -4.13 3.80
C SER A 90 -8.82 -5.34 3.74
N PRO A 91 -8.29 -6.56 3.82
CA PRO A 91 -9.10 -7.72 4.15
C PRO A 91 -9.76 -7.57 5.54
N PRO A 92 -10.77 -8.41 5.86
CA PRO A 92 -11.41 -8.41 7.16
C PRO A 92 -10.43 -8.64 8.31
N SER A 93 -10.55 -7.84 9.37
CA SER A 93 -9.79 -7.94 10.62
C SER A 93 -10.60 -7.46 11.81
N ARG A 94 -10.12 -7.75 13.02
CA ARG A 94 -10.64 -7.19 14.27
C ARG A 94 -9.47 -6.69 15.12
N PRO A 95 -9.39 -5.40 15.47
CA PRO A 95 -10.24 -4.32 14.95
C PRO A 95 -10.03 -4.09 13.44
N PRO A 96 -10.87 -3.29 12.78
CA PRO A 96 -10.62 -2.87 11.40
C PRO A 96 -9.24 -2.19 11.29
N ALA A 97 -8.50 -2.50 10.23
CA ALA A 97 -7.20 -1.90 10.02
C ALA A 97 -7.29 -0.40 9.71
N ASN A 98 -6.37 0.38 10.26
CA ASN A 98 -6.18 1.78 9.92
C ASN A 98 -5.44 1.87 8.58
N LEU A 99 -6.07 2.49 7.59
CA LEU A 99 -5.52 2.66 6.26
C LEU A 99 -5.02 4.09 6.05
N THR A 100 -3.81 4.22 5.51
CA THR A 100 -3.18 5.51 5.22
C THR A 100 -2.61 5.50 3.81
N TRP A 101 -2.87 6.58 3.07
CA TRP A 101 -2.29 6.82 1.76
C TRP A 101 -1.00 7.63 1.86
N LEU A 102 0.01 7.23 1.10
CA LEU A 102 1.24 7.98 0.93
C LEU A 102 1.55 8.21 -0.54
N LEU A 103 1.87 9.45 -0.87
CA LEU A 103 2.32 9.91 -2.18
C LEU A 103 3.81 10.28 -2.06
N ASN A 104 4.68 9.59 -2.81
CA ASN A 104 6.14 9.77 -2.76
C ASN A 104 6.71 9.75 -1.32
N ASN A 105 6.24 8.79 -0.51
CA ASN A 105 6.58 8.61 0.90
C ASN A 105 6.12 9.70 1.87
N LYS A 106 5.32 10.67 1.41
CA LYS A 106 4.64 11.64 2.27
C LYS A 106 3.17 11.25 2.40
N GLU A 107 2.60 11.43 3.57
CA GLU A 107 1.17 11.18 3.77
C GLU A 107 0.34 12.08 2.85
N ALA A 108 -0.71 11.51 2.26
CA ALA A 108 -1.61 12.25 1.38
C ALA A 108 -2.36 13.32 2.19
N GLU A 109 -2.59 14.47 1.58
CA GLU A 109 -3.35 15.53 2.24
C GLU A 109 -4.80 15.07 2.50
N PRO A 110 -5.41 15.43 3.65
CA PRO A 110 -6.76 14.97 4.01
C PRO A 110 -7.83 15.31 2.96
N GLN A 111 -7.65 16.44 2.24
CA GLN A 111 -8.57 16.86 1.17
C GLN A 111 -8.62 15.89 -0.03
N PHE A 112 -7.60 15.06 -0.22
CA PHE A 112 -7.55 14.07 -1.28
C PHE A 112 -8.06 12.69 -0.84
N VAL A 113 -8.26 12.49 0.46
CA VAL A 113 -8.56 11.18 1.05
C VAL A 113 -10.02 11.11 1.47
N THR A 114 -10.69 10.04 1.05
CA THR A 114 -12.08 9.75 1.46
C THR A 114 -12.11 8.53 2.35
N HIS A 115 -12.52 8.69 3.61
CA HIS A 115 -12.72 7.58 4.54
C HIS A 115 -14.11 6.97 4.35
N TYR A 116 -14.17 5.68 4.07
CA TYR A 116 -15.44 4.94 3.99
C TYR A 116 -15.76 4.26 5.32
N PRO A 117 -17.04 4.05 5.64
CA PRO A 117 -17.44 3.21 6.76
C PRO A 117 -16.83 1.81 6.66
N HIS A 118 -16.47 1.23 7.81
CA HIS A 118 -16.00 -0.15 7.88
C HIS A 118 -17.14 -1.11 7.49
N MET A 119 -16.81 -2.12 6.68
CA MET A 119 -17.79 -3.09 6.19
C MET A 119 -17.68 -4.37 6.99
N ILE A 120 -18.77 -4.78 7.65
CA ILE A 120 -18.83 -6.06 8.36
C ILE A 120 -18.70 -7.19 7.33
N ALA A 121 -17.72 -8.07 7.53
CA ALA A 121 -17.46 -9.18 6.63
C ALA A 121 -18.17 -10.47 7.05
N ASP A 122 -18.51 -10.60 8.34
CA ASP A 122 -19.13 -11.79 8.88
C ASP A 122 -20.65 -11.75 8.67
N SER A 123 -21.20 -12.82 8.11
CA SER A 123 -22.64 -13.00 7.88
C SER A 123 -23.37 -13.58 9.10
N ASP A 124 -22.63 -14.10 10.09
CA ASP A 124 -23.21 -14.68 11.30
C ASP A 124 -23.63 -13.56 12.26
N SER A 125 -24.94 -13.32 12.34
CA SER A 125 -25.53 -12.28 13.16
C SER A 125 -25.46 -12.55 14.66
N ARG A 126 -24.96 -13.72 15.09
CA ARG A 126 -24.89 -14.12 16.49
C ARG A 126 -23.72 -13.51 17.26
N GLU A 127 -22.63 -13.18 16.58
CA GLU A 127 -21.50 -12.51 17.23
C GLU A 127 -21.85 -11.03 17.53
N PRO A 128 -21.53 -10.53 18.73
CA PRO A 128 -21.59 -9.11 19.03
C PRO A 128 -20.84 -8.29 17.98
N GLU A 129 -21.35 -7.12 17.62
CA GLU A 129 -20.76 -6.29 16.56
C GLU A 129 -19.27 -5.97 16.82
N GLU A 130 -18.91 -5.74 18.08
CA GLU A 130 -17.52 -5.55 18.51
C GLU A 130 -16.60 -6.72 18.13
N ASN A 131 -17.10 -7.96 18.13
CA ASN A 131 -16.35 -9.17 17.80
C ASN A 131 -16.27 -9.46 16.31
N ARG A 132 -17.08 -8.79 15.49
CA ARG A 132 -17.13 -9.06 14.06
C ARG A 132 -15.90 -8.53 13.36
N ARG A 133 -15.44 -9.28 12.36
CA ARG A 133 -14.38 -8.83 11.48
C ARG A 133 -14.94 -7.82 10.50
N MET A 134 -14.15 -6.78 10.28
CA MET A 134 -14.52 -5.66 9.43
C MET A 134 -13.42 -5.41 8.41
N SER A 135 -13.83 -5.08 7.18
CA SER A 135 -12.92 -4.61 6.14
C SER A 135 -12.89 -3.08 6.16
N SER A 136 -11.69 -2.51 6.04
CA SER A 136 -11.49 -1.08 5.92
C SER A 136 -11.28 -0.67 4.47
N ARG A 137 -11.77 0.52 4.11
CA ARG A 137 -11.58 1.10 2.78
C ARG A 137 -11.30 2.60 2.87
N VAL A 138 -10.35 3.08 2.08
CA VAL A 138 -10.05 4.50 1.91
C VAL A 138 -9.83 4.83 0.44
N GLY A 139 -10.51 5.87 -0.03
CA GLY A 139 -10.36 6.41 -1.38
C GLY A 139 -9.26 7.47 -1.43
N ILE A 140 -8.66 7.65 -2.59
CA ILE A 140 -7.77 8.76 -2.92
C ILE A 140 -8.22 9.38 -4.24
N GLN A 141 -8.31 10.70 -4.30
CA GLN A 141 -8.61 11.44 -5.52
C GLN A 141 -7.91 12.80 -5.55
N PHE A 142 -7.08 13.03 -6.56
CA PHE A 142 -6.39 14.31 -6.76
C PHE A 142 -5.95 14.50 -8.22
N VAL A 143 -5.70 15.75 -8.59
CA VAL A 143 -5.16 16.11 -9.91
C VAL A 143 -3.64 16.01 -9.91
N VAL A 144 -3.08 15.27 -10.86
CA VAL A 144 -1.63 15.05 -10.95
C VAL A 144 -0.94 16.30 -11.47
N GLY A 145 -0.31 17.06 -10.58
CA GLY A 145 0.63 18.11 -10.96
C GLY A 145 2.06 17.61 -11.24
N PRO A 146 2.92 18.45 -11.89
CA PRO A 146 4.33 18.12 -12.19
C PRO A 146 5.16 17.74 -10.96
N GLN A 147 4.86 18.32 -9.79
CA GLN A 147 5.54 18.07 -8.52
C GLN A 147 5.44 16.62 -8.05
N HIS A 148 4.42 15.88 -8.51
CA HIS A 148 4.21 14.48 -8.14
C HIS A 148 5.16 13.52 -8.87
N PHE A 149 5.73 13.92 -10.00
CA PHE A 149 6.69 13.12 -10.75
C PHE A 149 8.11 13.47 -10.31
N SER A 150 8.55 12.83 -9.22
CA SER A 150 9.87 13.07 -8.63
C SER A 150 10.97 12.30 -9.38
N ARG A 151 12.08 13.00 -9.69
CA ARG A 151 13.27 12.53 -10.43
C ARG A 151 12.99 12.05 -11.87
N SER A 152 13.97 12.23 -12.76
CA SER A 152 13.89 11.78 -14.16
C SER A 152 14.31 10.30 -14.27
N PRO A 153 13.52 9.42 -14.91
CA PRO A 153 12.18 9.64 -15.47
C PRO A 153 11.11 9.75 -14.38
N GLY A 154 10.19 10.71 -14.56
CA GLY A 154 9.14 11.09 -13.61
C GLY A 154 8.27 9.92 -13.17
N LYS A 155 8.45 9.47 -11.93
CA LYS A 155 7.63 8.42 -11.32
C LYS A 155 6.95 8.94 -10.06
N LEU A 156 5.64 8.71 -9.98
CA LEU A 156 4.85 8.92 -8.78
C LEU A 156 4.68 7.58 -8.06
N LYS A 157 5.07 7.52 -6.79
CA LYS A 157 4.85 6.34 -5.94
C LYS A 157 3.59 6.55 -5.11
N ILE A 158 2.62 5.66 -5.26
CA ILE A 158 1.40 5.65 -4.47
C ILE A 158 1.43 4.40 -3.59
N ARG A 159 1.47 4.60 -2.28
CA ARG A 159 1.53 3.52 -1.29
C ARG A 159 0.33 3.59 -0.36
N CYS A 160 -0.32 2.46 -0.13
CA CYS A 160 -1.30 2.32 0.93
C CYS A 160 -0.72 1.44 2.03
N THR A 161 -0.80 1.90 3.27
CA THR A 161 -0.39 1.16 4.47
C THR A 161 -1.61 0.77 5.28
N ALA A 162 -1.61 -0.46 5.80
CA ALA A 162 -2.60 -0.97 6.74
C ALA A 162 -1.91 -1.28 8.07
N SER A 163 -2.49 -0.80 9.17
CA SER A 163 -1.95 -1.00 10.52
C SER A 163 -3.01 -1.39 11.53
N ILE A 164 -2.64 -2.24 12.49
CA ILE A 164 -3.45 -2.57 13.67
C ILE A 164 -2.53 -2.55 14.88
N HIS A 165 -2.73 -1.53 15.74
CA HIS A 165 -1.87 -1.25 16.89
C HIS A 165 -0.37 -1.34 16.53
N GLY A 166 0.45 -1.96 17.38
CA GLY A 166 1.84 -2.31 17.09
C GLY A 166 2.03 -3.74 16.58
N LEU A 167 0.96 -4.45 16.21
CA LEU A 167 1.00 -5.89 15.91
C LEU A 167 1.02 -6.19 14.41
N TYR A 168 0.45 -5.32 13.59
CA TYR A 168 0.38 -5.50 12.15
C TYR A 168 0.70 -4.22 11.41
N TRP A 169 1.58 -4.35 10.42
CA TRP A 169 1.97 -3.29 9.52
C TRP A 169 2.30 -3.87 8.15
N GLN A 170 1.46 -3.57 7.16
CA GLN A 170 1.66 -4.05 5.79
C GLN A 170 1.38 -2.93 4.79
N SER A 171 2.00 -3.00 3.62
CA SER A 171 1.80 -1.97 2.59
C SER A 171 1.79 -2.53 1.19
N THR A 172 1.07 -1.85 0.30
CA THR A 172 1.11 -2.09 -1.14
C THR A 172 1.45 -0.78 -1.84
N GLU A 173 2.47 -0.82 -2.70
CA GLU A 173 2.92 0.33 -3.49
C GLU A 173 2.64 0.08 -4.97
N LYS A 174 2.21 1.12 -5.68
CA LYS A 174 2.15 1.17 -7.14
C LYS A 174 3.01 2.34 -7.62
N SER A 175 3.84 2.07 -8.62
CA SER A 175 4.56 3.10 -9.36
C SER A 175 3.76 3.54 -10.58
N VAL A 176 3.52 4.83 -10.69
CA VAL A 176 2.84 5.48 -11.80
C VAL A 176 3.88 6.24 -12.63
N GLU A 177 3.92 6.01 -13.93
CA GLU A 177 4.80 6.72 -14.85
C GLU A 177 4.10 7.93 -15.46
N GLU A 178 4.86 8.99 -15.71
CA GLU A 178 4.36 10.14 -16.49
C GLU A 178 4.18 9.73 -17.97
N GLU A 179 2.96 9.91 -18.48
CA GLU A 179 2.70 9.78 -19.91
C GLU A 179 3.13 11.05 -20.63
N LYS A 180 4.23 10.97 -21.38
CA LYS A 180 4.67 12.07 -22.24
C LYS A 180 3.71 12.24 -23.43
N PRO A 181 3.43 13.47 -23.88
CA PRO A 181 2.72 13.70 -25.12
C PRO A 181 3.40 12.94 -26.26
N LYS A 182 2.64 12.17 -27.04
CA LYS A 182 3.15 11.67 -28.32
C LYS A 182 3.47 12.91 -29.16
N GLY A 183 4.74 13.11 -29.48
CA GLY A 183 5.14 14.15 -30.43
C GLY A 183 4.39 13.98 -31.75
N PRO A 184 4.33 15.02 -32.60
CA PRO A 184 3.77 14.89 -33.94
C PRO A 184 4.39 13.66 -34.61
N GLN A 185 3.54 12.70 -35.01
CA GLN A 185 3.99 11.60 -35.85
C GLN A 185 4.56 12.25 -37.10
N ALA A 186 5.85 12.05 -37.36
CA ALA A 186 6.41 12.41 -38.65
C ALA A 186 5.54 11.73 -39.72
N PRO A 187 5.13 12.45 -40.78
CA PRO A 187 4.37 11.83 -41.86
C PRO A 187 5.16 10.60 -42.32
N GLU A 188 4.46 9.46 -42.34
CA GLU A 188 4.99 8.20 -42.81
C GLU A 188 5.53 8.45 -44.21
N ALA A 189 6.85 8.35 -44.37
CA ALA A 189 7.48 8.48 -45.67
C ALA A 189 6.95 7.33 -46.51
N THR A 190 5.98 7.62 -47.38
CA THR A 190 5.49 6.69 -48.39
C THR A 190 6.71 6.20 -49.15
N ARG A 191 7.11 4.95 -48.92
CA ARG A 191 8.12 4.29 -49.74
C ARG A 191 7.66 4.41 -51.20
N PRO A 192 8.45 5.00 -52.10
CA PRO A 192 8.11 4.93 -53.52
C PRO A 192 8.04 3.45 -53.89
N SER A 193 6.90 3.02 -54.40
CA SER A 193 6.74 1.71 -55.02
C SER A 193 7.68 1.65 -56.21
N PHE A 194 8.67 0.77 -56.13
CA PHE A 194 9.54 0.44 -57.25
C PHE A 194 8.68 -0.29 -58.29
N TYR A 195 8.30 0.41 -59.35
CA TYR A 195 7.75 -0.24 -60.54
C TYR A 195 8.93 -0.84 -61.30
N GLU A 196 9.01 -2.18 -61.32
CA GLU A 196 9.92 -2.92 -62.20
C GLU A 196 9.40 -2.80 -63.64
N GLY A 197 9.75 -1.68 -64.27
CA GLY A 197 9.58 -1.49 -65.70
C GLY A 197 10.76 -2.12 -66.43
N HIS A 198 10.49 -3.21 -67.15
CA HIS A 198 11.39 -3.76 -68.16
C HIS A 198 11.61 -2.71 -69.26
N PHE A 199 12.83 -2.16 -69.33
CA PHE A 199 13.26 -1.22 -70.36
C PHE A 199 14.29 -1.91 -71.27
N ASP A 200 13.86 -2.28 -72.47
CA ASP A 200 14.76 -2.54 -73.59
C ASP A 200 15.29 -1.20 -74.11
N GLY A 201 16.59 -0.93 -73.94
CA GLY A 201 17.16 0.31 -74.48
C GLY A 201 18.60 0.58 -74.07
N VAL A 202 19.50 0.30 -75.02
CA VAL A 202 20.92 0.67 -75.14
C VAL A 202 21.35 1.92 -74.37
N VAL A 203 22.34 1.79 -73.49
CA VAL A 203 23.10 2.93 -72.95
C VAL A 203 24.31 3.18 -73.84
N VAL A 204 24.35 4.37 -74.45
CA VAL A 204 25.51 4.92 -75.14
C VAL A 204 26.47 5.47 -74.07
N GLU A 205 27.69 4.93 -74.03
CA GLU A 205 28.79 5.49 -73.22
C GLU A 205 29.22 6.82 -73.83
N GLN A 206 29.10 7.91 -73.06
CA GLN A 206 29.84 9.14 -73.37
C GLN A 206 30.44 9.70 -72.09
N GLU A 207 31.77 9.63 -72.05
CA GLU A 207 32.63 10.20 -71.02
C GLU A 207 32.34 11.70 -70.84
N ILE A 208 32.16 12.13 -69.59
CA ILE A 208 32.26 13.54 -69.24
C ILE A 208 33.39 13.69 -68.21
N MET A 209 34.43 14.38 -68.66
CA MET A 209 35.54 14.89 -67.87
C MET A 209 35.03 15.84 -66.77
N VAL A 210 35.42 15.59 -65.52
CA VAL A 210 35.33 16.59 -64.45
C VAL A 210 36.70 16.71 -63.79
N VAL A 211 37.35 17.86 -63.98
CA VAL A 211 38.55 18.33 -63.26
C VAL A 211 38.21 19.71 -62.65
N PRO A 212 38.89 20.18 -61.61
CA PRO A 212 38.33 20.25 -60.25
C PRO A 212 38.20 21.69 -59.73
N ALA A 213 37.36 21.92 -58.73
CA ALA A 213 37.35 23.18 -57.98
C ALA A 213 38.17 23.03 -56.69
N GLY A 214 39.36 23.63 -56.61
CA GLY A 214 39.86 24.11 -55.30
C GLY A 214 41.32 23.97 -54.89
N THR A 215 42.27 23.48 -55.70
CA THR A 215 43.68 23.47 -55.26
C THR A 215 44.37 24.80 -55.61
N LYS A 216 44.60 25.64 -54.59
CA LYS A 216 45.43 26.85 -54.72
C LYS A 216 46.89 26.47 -54.97
N VAL A 217 47.45 27.18 -55.94
CA VAL A 217 48.85 27.22 -56.37
C VAL A 217 49.74 27.77 -55.25
N PHE A 218 50.87 27.11 -54.98
CA PHE A 218 52.06 27.74 -54.42
C PHE A 218 53.13 27.83 -55.52
N GLN A 219 53.67 29.02 -55.72
CA GLN A 219 54.69 29.33 -56.72
C GLN A 219 55.80 30.16 -56.06
N GLY A 220 57.06 29.82 -56.38
CA GLY A 220 58.28 30.57 -56.08
C GLY A 220 59.10 29.98 -54.92
N ALA A 221 60.40 29.74 -55.03
CA ALA A 221 61.38 29.92 -56.11
C ALA A 221 62.49 28.87 -55.93
#